data_AF-A0A1T4N7R1-F1
#
_entry.id   AF-A0A1T4N7R1-F1
#
_cell.length_a   1.000
_cell.length_b   1.000
_cell.length_c   1.000
_cell.angle_alpha   90.00
_cell.angle_beta   90.00
_cell.angle_gamma   90.00
#
_symmetry.space_group_name_H-M   'P 1'
#
loop_
_entity.id
_entity.type
_entity.pdbx_description
1 polymer ?
#
loop_
_entity_poly.entity_id
_entity_poly.type
_entity_poly.pdbx_seq_one_letter_code
_entity_poly.pdbx_strand_id
1 'polypeptide(L)'
;MNKVIIVRENYDWINIGNGSTELTEEEFLNLKNYLEFYLKTKKILEFSLKKFRFYNYVGFIQIENILIEIYPKTSPLENLEEDKRNFLNILYKSKELNLNLLSNFQSQVSSLGFYELLIRKYIILLREKLQGGLFKDFEKIEKNSNTLKGKILLEKHLKLNLHNSSKIYCEQISLEYNNIINIIIKKTLEILFKNIKNYKLKKDILCLLNFFQKVDTKIFNLNLLSKPIFNRKTLPWKEIFTLSKAIIEKNDYSYENGNKKAFSMIFYMPKIYEKYIFYLLRNSINIKNMDIIYQDNSQKLLINQETGKEHITLKPDFIILNKNIPYLIVDAKWKNSYSQNDIYQIYTYLSKYENIKKGILIFPKFSEEDKDIFWTVNINNISKNITIKYINIQDFEHEILSLKVLF
;
A
#
# COMPACT_ATOMS: atom_id res chain seq x y z
N MET A 1 -21.15 20.81 -1.04
CA MET A 1 -20.00 20.45 -1.90
C MET A 1 -18.88 19.93 -1.02
N ASN A 2 -18.11 18.94 -1.46
CA ASN A 2 -16.90 18.56 -0.72
C ASN A 2 -15.82 19.60 -1.00
N LYS A 3 -15.19 20.11 0.07
CA LYS A 3 -13.96 20.88 -0.03
C LYS A 3 -12.85 19.91 -0.42
N VAL A 4 -12.18 20.16 -1.54
CA VAL A 4 -11.05 19.32 -2.00
C VAL A 4 -9.79 20.15 -1.89
N ILE A 5 -8.82 19.66 -1.13
CA ILE A 5 -7.49 20.27 -0.95
C ILE A 5 -6.48 19.30 -1.55
N ILE A 6 -5.69 19.78 -2.50
CA ILE A 6 -4.62 19.01 -3.12
C ILE A 6 -3.30 19.65 -2.72
N VAL A 7 -2.38 18.82 -2.21
CA VAL A 7 -1.06 19.28 -1.73
C VAL A 7 0.04 18.30 -2.11
N ARG A 8 1.26 18.80 -2.23
CA ARG A 8 2.49 18.01 -2.34
C ARG A 8 3.14 17.88 -0.98
N GLU A 9 3.41 16.65 -0.53
CA GLU A 9 4.07 16.39 0.75
C GLU A 9 5.42 17.14 0.84
N ASN A 10 5.86 17.54 2.04
CA ASN A 10 7.09 18.29 2.29
C ASN A 10 7.19 19.68 1.64
N TYR A 11 6.29 20.08 0.73
CA TYR A 11 6.36 21.36 0.00
C TYR A 11 5.20 22.29 0.35
N ASP A 12 3.97 21.83 0.11
CA ASP A 12 2.81 22.72 0.16
C ASP A 12 2.30 22.84 1.60
N TRP A 13 2.06 24.08 2.03
CA TRP A 13 1.48 24.40 3.34
C TRP A 13 -0.03 24.59 3.22
N ILE A 14 -0.77 24.03 4.17
CA ILE A 14 -2.20 24.25 4.35
C ILE A 14 -2.38 25.27 5.49
N ASN A 15 -3.03 26.39 5.20
CA ASN A 15 -3.36 27.40 6.20
C ASN A 15 -4.59 26.98 7.02
N ILE A 16 -4.61 27.40 8.28
CA ILE A 16 -5.75 27.25 9.19
C ILE A 16 -6.51 28.58 9.21
N GLY A 17 -7.73 28.57 8.67
CA GLY A 17 -8.56 29.76 8.47
C GLY A 17 -9.88 29.44 7.75
N ASN A 18 -10.61 30.47 7.36
CA ASN A 18 -11.96 30.35 6.79
C ASN A 18 -11.97 30.42 5.24
N GLY A 19 -10.81 30.39 4.59
CA GLY A 19 -10.70 30.40 3.13
C GLY A 19 -11.18 29.11 2.46
N SER A 20 -11.43 29.19 1.15
CA SER A 20 -11.88 28.07 0.32
C SER A 20 -10.84 26.95 0.17
N THR A 21 -9.55 27.26 0.31
CA THR A 21 -8.42 26.32 0.25
C THR A 21 -7.77 26.05 1.61
N GLU A 22 -8.33 26.61 2.69
CA GLU A 22 -7.80 26.50 4.05
C GLU A 22 -8.52 25.39 4.83
N LEU A 23 -8.14 25.11 6.07
CA LEU A 23 -8.98 24.33 6.98
C LEU A 23 -9.45 25.22 8.12
N THR A 24 -10.73 25.16 8.47
CA THR A 24 -11.18 25.84 9.70
C THR A 24 -10.51 25.20 10.91
N GLU A 25 -10.48 25.92 12.04
CA GLU A 25 -9.88 25.38 13.27
C GLU A 25 -10.55 24.06 13.71
N GLU A 26 -11.87 23.94 13.54
CA GLU A 26 -12.60 22.70 13.82
C GLU A 26 -12.19 21.56 12.85
N GLU A 27 -12.15 21.85 11.55
CA GLU A 27 -11.75 20.89 10.52
C GLU A 27 -10.32 20.37 10.76
N PHE A 28 -9.40 21.27 11.10
CA PHE A 28 -8.03 20.93 11.45
C PHE A 28 -7.94 20.09 12.72
N LEU A 29 -8.70 20.43 13.77
CA LEU A 29 -8.71 19.65 15.02
C LEU A 29 -9.21 18.21 14.77
N ASN A 30 -10.24 18.05 13.94
CA ASN A 30 -10.74 16.72 13.54
C ASN A 30 -9.68 15.92 12.78
N LEU A 31 -8.97 16.56 11.84
CA LEU A 31 -7.87 15.95 11.10
C LEU A 31 -6.73 15.52 12.05
N LYS A 32 -6.31 16.40 12.95
CA LYS A 32 -5.23 16.13 13.92
C LYS A 32 -5.58 14.94 14.81
N ASN A 33 -6.77 14.95 15.40
CA ASN A 33 -7.27 13.86 16.24
C ASN A 33 -7.28 12.52 15.47
N TYR A 34 -7.79 12.54 14.23
CA TYR A 34 -7.79 11.37 13.37
C TYR A 34 -6.39 10.81 13.13
N LEU A 35 -5.42 11.68 12.78
CA LEU A 35 -4.04 11.27 12.49
C LEU A 35 -3.31 10.72 13.71
N GLU A 36 -3.51 11.31 14.89
CA GLU A 36 -2.93 10.83 16.15
C GLU A 36 -3.43 9.42 16.49
N PHE A 37 -4.73 9.17 16.32
CA PHE A 37 -5.31 7.83 16.52
C PHE A 37 -4.85 6.81 15.48
N TYR A 38 -4.82 7.20 14.20
CA TYR A 38 -4.51 6.30 13.09
C TYR A 38 -3.06 5.80 13.11
N LEU A 39 -2.10 6.63 13.52
CA LEU A 39 -0.66 6.32 13.35
C LEU A 39 0.14 6.24 14.65
N LYS A 40 -0.50 6.50 15.81
CA LYS A 40 -0.05 6.33 17.20
C LYS A 40 1.30 6.97 17.61
N THR A 41 2.24 7.27 16.72
CA THR A 41 3.61 7.71 17.12
C THR A 41 4.47 8.40 16.05
N LYS A 42 4.02 8.65 14.80
CA LYS A 42 4.88 9.24 13.73
C LYS A 42 4.57 10.70 13.43
N LYS A 43 5.63 11.51 13.22
CA LYS A 43 5.55 12.91 12.76
C LYS A 43 5.03 12.95 11.32
N ILE A 44 3.71 13.01 11.16
CA ILE A 44 3.02 13.13 9.85
C ILE A 44 2.84 14.58 9.45
N LEU A 45 2.68 15.46 10.44
CA LEU A 45 2.49 16.88 10.22
C LEU A 45 3.71 17.65 10.71
N GLU A 46 4.09 18.64 9.93
CA GLU A 46 5.01 19.69 10.35
C GLU A 46 4.24 21.00 10.49
N PHE A 47 4.49 21.72 11.57
CA PHE A 47 3.77 22.93 11.95
C PHE A 47 4.65 24.17 11.82
N SER A 48 4.05 25.27 11.39
CA SER A 48 4.65 26.61 11.39
C SER A 48 3.54 27.63 11.56
N LEU A 49 3.52 28.42 12.64
CA LEU A 49 2.47 29.41 12.91
C LEU A 49 1.04 28.81 12.75
N LYS A 50 0.17 29.43 11.94
CA LYS A 50 -1.18 28.95 11.59
C LYS A 50 -1.23 28.11 10.31
N LYS A 51 -0.16 27.37 10.00
CA LYS A 51 -0.13 26.47 8.85
C LYS A 51 0.55 25.15 9.20
N PHE A 52 0.21 24.13 8.43
CA PHE A 52 0.81 22.80 8.56
C PHE A 52 1.08 22.19 7.19
N ARG A 53 1.97 21.21 7.10
CA ARG A 53 2.20 20.41 5.89
C ARG A 53 2.36 18.94 6.24
N PHE A 54 2.06 18.07 5.29
CA PHE A 54 2.31 16.63 5.42
C PHE A 54 3.79 16.32 5.22
N TYR A 55 4.33 15.44 6.06
CA TYR A 55 5.74 15.06 6.05
C TYR A 55 5.91 13.58 5.73
N ASN A 56 6.43 13.24 4.55
CA ASN A 56 6.70 11.86 4.08
C ASN A 56 5.47 10.94 3.96
N TYR A 57 4.25 11.49 3.94
CA TYR A 57 3.02 10.76 3.77
C TYR A 57 2.23 11.27 2.58
N VAL A 58 1.74 10.34 1.75
CA VAL A 58 0.95 10.60 0.54
C VAL A 58 -0.30 9.74 0.50
N GLY A 59 -1.27 10.08 -0.36
CA GLY A 59 -2.51 9.35 -0.56
C GLY A 59 -3.71 10.29 -0.47
N PHE A 60 -4.80 9.84 0.17
CA PHE A 60 -5.95 10.71 0.43
C PHE A 60 -6.51 10.52 1.84
N ILE A 61 -7.20 11.55 2.33
CA ILE A 61 -7.92 11.59 3.59
C ILE A 61 -9.27 12.26 3.36
N GLN A 62 -10.36 11.50 3.47
CA GLN A 62 -11.73 12.00 3.48
C GLN A 62 -12.22 12.04 4.93
N ILE A 63 -12.44 13.24 5.48
CA ILE A 63 -13.05 13.44 6.80
C ILE A 63 -14.23 14.39 6.62
N GLU A 64 -15.42 13.96 7.03
CA GLU A 64 -16.65 14.76 6.92
C GLU A 64 -16.84 15.35 5.52
N ASN A 65 -16.70 16.67 5.35
CA ASN A 65 -16.89 17.42 4.11
C ASN A 65 -15.60 17.76 3.36
N ILE A 66 -14.46 17.24 3.82
CA ILE A 66 -13.15 17.55 3.26
C ILE A 66 -12.53 16.30 2.67
N LEU A 67 -11.99 16.44 1.46
CA LEU A 67 -11.07 15.51 0.84
C LEU A 67 -9.70 16.18 0.74
N ILE A 68 -8.70 15.63 1.40
CA ILE A 68 -7.31 16.04 1.26
C ILE A 68 -6.61 14.99 0.42
N GLU A 69 -6.08 15.37 -0.74
CA GLU A 69 -5.21 14.52 -1.56
C GLU A 69 -3.76 15.02 -1.44
N ILE A 70 -2.86 14.09 -1.16
CA ILE A 70 -1.47 14.37 -0.87
C ILE A 70 -0.63 13.59 -1.86
N TYR A 71 0.11 14.29 -2.71
CA TYR A 71 0.95 13.69 -3.74
C TYR A 71 2.44 13.86 -3.39
N PRO A 72 3.30 12.94 -3.83
CA PRO A 72 4.74 13.18 -3.77
C PRO A 72 5.11 14.24 -4.80
N LYS A 73 6.06 15.13 -4.45
CA LYS A 73 6.75 15.91 -5.50
C LYS A 73 7.65 14.92 -6.24
N THR A 74 7.47 14.78 -7.53
CA THR A 74 8.27 13.86 -8.37
C THR A 74 8.72 14.53 -9.66
N SER A 75 8.03 15.61 -10.05
CA SER A 75 8.33 16.42 -11.21
C SER A 75 9.26 17.58 -10.84
N PRO A 76 10.35 17.77 -11.58
CA PRO A 76 11.22 18.94 -11.41
C PRO A 76 10.52 20.26 -11.75
N LEU A 77 9.58 20.23 -12.71
CA LEU A 77 8.88 21.39 -13.25
C LEU A 77 7.57 21.73 -12.52
N GLU A 78 7.38 21.23 -11.29
CA GLU A 78 6.19 21.49 -10.47
C GLU A 78 4.86 21.16 -11.18
N ASN A 79 4.82 20.00 -11.83
CA ASN A 79 3.68 19.55 -12.60
C ASN A 79 2.85 18.54 -11.80
N LEU A 80 1.74 19.00 -11.21
CA LEU A 80 0.83 18.15 -10.43
C LEU A 80 0.32 16.93 -11.22
N GLU A 81 0.14 17.08 -12.53
CA GLU A 81 -0.34 16.00 -13.38
C GLU A 81 0.64 14.85 -13.51
N GLU A 82 1.89 15.23 -13.61
CA GLU A 82 2.99 14.31 -13.62
C GLU A 82 3.21 13.68 -12.25
N ASP A 83 3.10 14.46 -11.17
CA ASP A 83 3.16 13.97 -9.79
C ASP A 83 2.10 12.89 -9.51
N LYS A 84 0.87 13.09 -9.98
CA LYS A 84 -0.20 12.08 -9.92
C LYS A 84 0.20 10.81 -10.67
N ARG A 85 0.65 10.93 -11.93
CA ARG A 85 1.02 9.76 -12.76
C ARG A 85 2.17 8.97 -12.15
N ASN A 86 3.21 9.68 -11.70
CA ASN A 86 4.39 9.09 -11.06
C ASN A 86 4.03 8.40 -9.76
N PHE A 87 3.16 9.01 -8.94
CA PHE A 87 2.65 8.37 -7.73
C PHE A 87 1.94 7.05 -8.02
N LEU A 88 1.04 7.02 -9.01
CA LEU A 88 0.35 5.80 -9.42
C LEU A 88 1.31 4.72 -9.95
N ASN A 89 2.32 5.14 -10.72
CA ASN A 89 3.38 4.25 -11.21
C ASN A 89 4.19 3.65 -10.05
N ILE A 90 4.64 4.48 -9.11
CA ILE A 90 5.37 4.05 -7.92
C ILE A 90 4.54 3.03 -7.13
N LEU A 91 3.26 3.30 -6.87
CA LEU A 91 2.37 2.38 -6.15
C LEU A 91 2.21 1.04 -6.86
N TYR A 92 2.08 1.06 -8.19
CA TYR A 92 1.94 -0.15 -9.00
C TYR A 92 3.22 -0.99 -9.00
N LYS A 93 4.38 -0.37 -9.26
CA LYS A 93 5.67 -1.05 -9.37
C LYS A 93 6.20 -1.54 -8.02
N SER A 94 5.98 -0.78 -6.96
CA SER A 94 6.31 -1.17 -5.57
C SER A 94 5.41 -2.29 -5.03
N LYS A 95 4.34 -2.67 -5.75
CA LYS A 95 3.31 -3.63 -5.33
C LYS A 95 2.57 -3.23 -4.05
N GLU A 96 2.60 -1.95 -3.68
CA GLU A 96 1.73 -1.40 -2.61
C GLU A 96 0.27 -1.44 -3.04
N LEU A 97 0.00 -1.13 -4.31
CA LEU A 97 -1.26 -1.46 -4.96
C LEU A 97 -0.97 -2.38 -6.14
N ASN A 98 -1.42 -3.64 -6.08
CA ASN A 98 -1.32 -4.59 -7.18
C ASN A 98 -2.33 -4.29 -8.30
N LEU A 99 -2.45 -3.01 -8.68
CA LEU A 99 -3.43 -2.49 -9.61
C LEU A 99 -2.78 -1.44 -10.49
N ASN A 100 -2.87 -1.67 -11.80
CA ASN A 100 -2.50 -0.64 -12.74
C ASN A 100 -3.67 0.34 -12.89
N LEU A 101 -3.66 1.39 -12.07
CA LEU A 101 -4.66 2.47 -12.15
C LEU A 101 -4.53 3.29 -13.45
N LEU A 102 -3.36 3.33 -14.08
CA LEU A 102 -3.15 4.09 -15.31
C LEU A 102 -3.79 3.43 -16.54
N SER A 103 -3.85 2.09 -16.57
CA SER A 103 -4.33 1.32 -17.73
C SER A 103 -5.71 1.74 -18.29
N ASN A 104 -6.63 2.21 -17.45
CA ASN A 104 -7.98 2.63 -17.87
C ASN A 104 -8.19 4.14 -17.86
N PHE A 105 -7.25 4.91 -17.31
CA PHE A 105 -7.49 6.32 -16.96
C PHE A 105 -6.38 7.26 -17.45
N GLN A 106 -5.47 6.82 -18.32
CA GLN A 106 -4.31 7.63 -18.75
C GLN A 106 -4.64 9.06 -19.21
N SER A 107 -5.78 9.25 -19.89
CA SER A 107 -6.29 10.56 -20.35
C SER A 107 -7.08 11.32 -19.28
N GLN A 108 -7.56 10.65 -18.24
CA GLN A 108 -8.40 11.22 -17.17
C GLN A 108 -7.64 11.42 -15.86
N VAL A 109 -6.39 10.95 -15.73
CA VAL A 109 -5.55 11.17 -14.53
C VAL A 109 -5.49 12.65 -14.15
N SER A 110 -5.64 13.53 -15.13
CA SER A 110 -5.62 14.97 -14.89
C SER A 110 -6.83 15.58 -14.27
N SER A 111 -8.00 15.16 -14.73
CA SER A 111 -9.24 15.64 -14.17
C SER A 111 -9.62 14.93 -12.88
N LEU A 112 -9.07 13.74 -12.61
CA LEU A 112 -9.48 12.89 -11.49
C LEU A 112 -8.39 12.79 -10.40
N GLY A 113 -8.81 12.91 -9.15
CA GLY A 113 -7.98 12.62 -7.99
C GLY A 113 -7.78 11.13 -7.74
N PHE A 114 -6.73 10.77 -7.01
CA PHE A 114 -6.40 9.39 -6.61
C PHE A 114 -7.59 8.69 -5.92
N TYR A 115 -8.33 9.41 -5.08
CA TYR A 115 -9.52 8.90 -4.42
C TYR A 115 -10.57 8.41 -5.43
N GLU A 116 -10.91 9.25 -6.40
CA GLU A 116 -11.93 8.96 -7.40
C GLU A 116 -11.46 7.88 -8.39
N LEU A 117 -10.18 7.92 -8.80
CA LEU A 117 -9.58 6.90 -9.65
C LEU A 117 -9.64 5.50 -9.03
N LEU A 118 -9.31 5.39 -7.74
CA LEU A 118 -9.36 4.13 -6.99
C LEU A 118 -10.77 3.53 -7.01
N ILE A 119 -11.78 4.35 -6.74
CA ILE A 119 -13.18 3.93 -6.70
C ILE A 119 -13.68 3.54 -8.09
N ARG A 120 -13.38 4.33 -9.11
CA ARG A 120 -13.78 4.03 -10.50
C ARG A 120 -13.14 2.73 -10.97
N LYS A 121 -11.86 2.51 -10.69
CA LYS A 121 -11.19 1.24 -11.01
C LYS A 121 -11.88 0.07 -10.29
N TYR A 122 -12.22 0.21 -9.01
CA TYR A 122 -12.94 -0.81 -8.26
C TYR A 122 -14.28 -1.18 -8.93
N ILE A 123 -15.07 -0.17 -9.32
CA ILE A 123 -16.37 -0.34 -9.97
C ILE A 123 -16.21 -1.05 -11.33
N ILE A 124 -15.24 -0.65 -12.15
CA ILE A 124 -14.98 -1.27 -13.47
C ILE A 124 -14.62 -2.73 -13.29
N LEU A 125 -13.62 -3.03 -12.45
CA LEU A 125 -13.17 -4.40 -12.19
C LEU A 125 -14.33 -5.27 -11.68
N LEU A 126 -15.14 -4.75 -10.75
CA LEU A 126 -16.26 -5.52 -10.22
C LEU A 126 -17.34 -5.77 -11.28
N ARG A 127 -17.66 -4.78 -12.13
CA ARG A 127 -18.61 -4.95 -13.24
C ARG A 127 -18.16 -6.03 -14.21
N GLU A 128 -16.88 -6.03 -14.58
CA GLU A 128 -16.30 -7.06 -15.45
C GLU A 128 -16.45 -8.46 -14.84
N LYS A 129 -16.20 -8.62 -13.53
CA LYS A 129 -16.38 -9.92 -12.86
C LYS A 129 -17.85 -10.34 -12.78
N LEU A 130 -18.76 -9.39 -12.58
CA LEU A 130 -20.20 -9.67 -12.47
C LEU A 130 -20.86 -10.02 -13.81
N GLN A 131 -20.21 -9.79 -14.96
CA GLN A 131 -20.71 -10.29 -16.25
C GLN A 131 -20.86 -11.83 -16.24
N GLY A 132 -20.00 -12.53 -15.51
CA GLY A 132 -20.11 -13.99 -15.28
C GLY A 132 -21.06 -14.39 -14.16
N GLY A 133 -21.77 -13.43 -13.55
CA GLY A 133 -22.59 -13.61 -12.35
C GLY A 133 -21.79 -13.52 -11.05
N LEU A 134 -22.49 -13.59 -9.92
CA LEU A 134 -21.86 -13.64 -8.60
C LEU A 134 -21.03 -14.92 -8.45
N PHE A 135 -19.90 -14.82 -7.76
CA PHE A 135 -19.14 -15.99 -7.37
C PHE A 135 -20.01 -16.90 -6.50
N LYS A 136 -20.08 -18.18 -6.84
CA LYS A 136 -20.75 -19.20 -6.06
C LYS A 136 -19.71 -20.18 -5.54
N ASP A 137 -19.83 -20.56 -4.28
CA ASP A 137 -18.97 -21.58 -3.69
C ASP A 137 -19.80 -22.70 -3.08
N PHE A 138 -19.17 -23.87 -2.96
CA PHE A 138 -19.82 -25.03 -2.39
C PHE A 138 -19.69 -25.00 -0.87
N GLU A 139 -20.82 -24.89 -0.19
CA GLU A 139 -20.90 -25.00 1.26
C GLU A 139 -21.57 -26.31 1.68
N LYS A 140 -21.05 -26.89 2.76
CA LYS A 140 -21.68 -28.03 3.43
C LYS A 140 -22.71 -27.50 4.40
N ILE A 141 -23.97 -27.79 4.10
CA ILE A 141 -25.10 -27.43 4.96
C ILE A 141 -25.63 -28.70 5.59
N GLU A 142 -25.58 -28.75 6.90
CA GLU A 142 -26.29 -29.75 7.69
C GLU A 142 -27.71 -29.27 7.97
N LYS A 143 -28.72 -30.10 7.67
CA LYS A 143 -30.11 -29.79 8.00
C LYS A 143 -30.92 -31.04 8.28
N ASN A 144 -31.97 -30.87 9.08
CA ASN A 144 -32.99 -31.88 9.28
C ASN A 144 -34.13 -31.66 8.28
N SER A 145 -34.23 -32.49 7.24
CA SER A 145 -35.21 -32.30 6.15
C SER A 145 -36.10 -33.52 5.93
N ASN A 146 -37.30 -33.27 5.39
CA ASN A 146 -38.26 -34.31 5.03
C ASN A 146 -37.84 -35.12 3.79
N THR A 147 -36.71 -34.76 3.15
CA THR A 147 -36.19 -35.44 1.96
C THR A 147 -34.71 -35.74 2.17
N LEU A 148 -34.28 -36.89 1.65
CA LEU A 148 -32.88 -37.28 1.64
C LEU A 148 -32.15 -36.55 0.50
N LYS A 149 -31.23 -35.65 0.87
CA LYS A 149 -30.32 -35.00 -0.08
C LYS A 149 -28.91 -35.02 0.50
N GLY A 150 -27.96 -35.63 -0.20
CA GLY A 150 -26.58 -35.74 0.24
C GLY A 150 -26.35 -36.89 1.23
N LYS A 151 -25.41 -36.70 2.16
CA LYS A 151 -24.94 -37.72 3.09
C LYS A 151 -25.72 -37.66 4.40
N ILE A 152 -26.23 -38.80 4.87
CA ILE A 152 -26.87 -38.89 6.19
C ILE A 152 -25.81 -38.80 7.29
N LEU A 153 -26.03 -37.95 8.29
CA LEU A 153 -25.19 -37.89 9.49
C LEU A 153 -25.85 -38.73 10.58
N LEU A 154 -25.54 -40.02 10.60
CA LEU A 154 -26.21 -41.03 11.43
C LEU A 154 -26.27 -40.65 12.92
N GLU A 155 -25.16 -40.20 13.50
CA GLU A 155 -25.12 -39.81 14.93
C GLU A 155 -26.11 -38.69 15.26
N LYS A 156 -26.17 -37.64 14.43
CA LYS A 156 -27.08 -36.50 14.62
C LYS A 156 -28.53 -36.89 14.30
N HIS A 157 -28.71 -37.73 13.29
CA HIS A 157 -30.02 -38.23 12.88
C HIS A 157 -30.67 -39.07 14.00
N LEU A 158 -29.94 -40.02 14.57
CA LEU A 158 -30.44 -40.81 15.69
C LEU A 158 -30.80 -39.89 16.86
N LYS A 159 -29.89 -39.00 17.28
CA LYS A 159 -30.16 -38.07 18.39
C LYS A 159 -31.43 -37.22 18.22
N LEU A 160 -31.71 -36.73 17.01
CA LEU A 160 -32.81 -35.79 16.78
C LEU A 160 -34.13 -36.45 16.33
N ASN A 161 -34.06 -37.61 15.66
CA ASN A 161 -35.19 -38.20 14.96
C ASN A 161 -35.50 -39.64 15.40
N LEU A 162 -34.92 -40.13 16.50
CA LEU A 162 -35.21 -41.45 17.09
C LEU A 162 -36.72 -41.77 17.16
N HIS A 163 -37.55 -40.78 17.46
CA HIS A 163 -39.02 -40.91 17.54
C HIS A 163 -39.78 -40.20 16.41
N ASN A 164 -39.08 -39.61 15.44
CA ASN A 164 -39.70 -38.84 14.35
C ASN A 164 -39.13 -39.28 12.99
N SER A 165 -39.75 -40.30 12.41
CA SER A 165 -39.35 -40.88 11.11
C SER A 165 -39.64 -39.98 9.90
N SER A 166 -40.36 -38.86 10.07
CA SER A 166 -40.74 -37.97 8.97
C SER A 166 -39.60 -37.06 8.48
N LYS A 167 -38.46 -37.04 9.19
CA LYS A 167 -37.30 -36.19 8.87
C LYS A 167 -36.00 -36.99 8.91
N ILE A 168 -35.04 -36.58 8.09
CA ILE A 168 -33.70 -37.17 8.02
C ILE A 168 -32.66 -36.05 8.17
N TYR A 169 -31.68 -36.27 9.05
CA TYR A 169 -30.60 -35.31 9.27
C TYR A 169 -29.45 -35.60 8.29
N CYS A 170 -29.24 -34.67 7.35
CA CYS A 170 -28.29 -34.85 6.25
C CYS A 170 -27.32 -33.66 6.12
N GLU A 171 -26.09 -33.95 5.73
CA GLU A 171 -25.14 -33.00 5.14
C GLU A 171 -25.34 -32.98 3.62
N GLN A 172 -25.75 -31.83 3.10
CA GLN A 172 -25.84 -31.58 1.66
C GLN A 172 -24.82 -30.52 1.25
N ILE A 173 -24.29 -30.66 0.03
CA ILE A 173 -23.46 -29.63 -0.59
C ILE A 173 -24.39 -28.72 -1.39
N SER A 174 -24.50 -27.45 -1.01
CA SER A 174 -25.24 -26.44 -1.77
C SER A 174 -24.28 -25.41 -2.37
N LEU A 175 -24.71 -24.82 -3.48
CA LEU A 175 -23.96 -23.81 -4.20
C LEU A 175 -24.47 -22.43 -3.75
N GLU A 176 -23.72 -21.75 -2.89
CA GLU A 176 -24.15 -20.55 -2.17
C GLU A 176 -23.43 -19.28 -2.66
N TYR A 177 -24.17 -18.16 -2.61
CA TYR A 177 -23.59 -16.83 -2.85
C TYR A 177 -22.93 -16.26 -1.59
N ASN A 178 -23.23 -16.78 -0.41
CA ASN A 178 -22.76 -16.23 0.87
C ASN A 178 -21.35 -16.73 1.23
N ASN A 179 -20.37 -16.47 0.37
CA ASN A 179 -18.98 -16.87 0.56
C ASN A 179 -18.09 -15.68 0.95
N ILE A 180 -16.87 -15.98 1.40
CA ILE A 180 -15.89 -14.99 1.90
C ILE A 180 -15.62 -13.87 0.88
N ILE A 181 -15.51 -14.21 -0.42
CA ILE A 181 -15.24 -13.23 -1.48
C ILE A 181 -16.38 -12.24 -1.60
N ASN A 182 -17.62 -12.73 -1.70
CA ASN A 182 -18.79 -11.88 -1.84
C ASN A 182 -19.07 -11.05 -0.58
N ILE A 183 -18.84 -11.61 0.61
CA ILE A 183 -18.97 -10.89 1.89
C ILE A 183 -18.00 -9.71 1.91
N ILE A 184 -16.74 -9.92 1.53
CA ILE A 184 -15.72 -8.88 1.49
C ILE A 184 -16.05 -7.81 0.44
N ILE A 185 -16.47 -8.21 -0.77
CA ILE A 185 -16.87 -7.27 -1.81
C ILE A 185 -18.07 -6.41 -1.36
N LYS A 186 -19.10 -7.03 -0.78
CA LYS A 186 -20.27 -6.32 -0.26
C LYS A 186 -19.86 -5.35 0.84
N LYS A 187 -19.02 -5.78 1.78
CA LYS A 187 -18.51 -4.93 2.85
C LYS A 187 -17.75 -3.72 2.31
N THR A 188 -16.90 -3.90 1.30
CA THR A 188 -16.22 -2.79 0.62
C THR A 188 -17.21 -1.83 -0.02
N LEU A 189 -18.23 -2.32 -0.73
CA LEU A 189 -19.26 -1.47 -1.34
C LEU A 189 -20.04 -0.67 -0.29
N GLU A 190 -20.37 -1.27 0.86
CA GLU A 190 -21.02 -0.59 1.98
C GLU A 190 -20.15 0.55 2.55
N ILE A 191 -18.84 0.31 2.68
CA ILE A 191 -17.86 1.32 3.09
C ILE A 191 -17.82 2.48 2.09
N LEU A 192 -17.64 2.16 0.81
CA LEU A 192 -17.57 3.16 -0.25
C LEU A 192 -18.87 3.98 -0.34
N PHE A 193 -20.04 3.34 -0.26
CA PHE A 193 -21.34 4.01 -0.31
C PHE A 193 -21.52 5.04 0.82
N LYS A 194 -20.98 4.76 2.01
CA LYS A 194 -21.04 5.67 3.17
C LYS A 194 -20.17 6.91 3.01
N ASN A 195 -19.02 6.76 2.35
CA ASN A 195 -17.99 7.81 2.28
C ASN A 195 -18.03 8.64 1.00
N ILE A 196 -18.56 8.09 -0.09
CA ILE A 196 -18.61 8.76 -1.40
C ILE A 196 -19.73 9.79 -1.44
N LYS A 197 -19.39 10.97 -1.96
CA LYS A 197 -20.35 12.05 -2.20
C LYS A 197 -20.64 12.33 -3.67
N ASN A 198 -19.75 11.90 -4.57
CA ASN A 198 -20.00 12.00 -6.01
C ASN A 198 -21.25 11.18 -6.36
N TYR A 199 -22.30 11.86 -6.82
CA TYR A 199 -23.61 11.26 -7.07
C TYR A 199 -23.56 10.12 -8.09
N LYS A 200 -22.75 10.27 -9.15
CA LYS A 200 -22.61 9.25 -10.21
C LYS A 200 -22.00 7.97 -9.64
N LEU A 201 -20.88 8.09 -8.91
CA LEU A 201 -20.23 6.94 -8.26
C LEU A 201 -21.13 6.30 -7.20
N LYS A 202 -21.84 7.11 -6.42
CA LYS A 202 -22.77 6.63 -5.40
C LYS A 202 -23.92 5.83 -6.01
N LYS A 203 -24.47 6.28 -7.14
CA LYS A 203 -25.49 5.55 -7.91
C LYS A 203 -24.95 4.23 -8.44
N ASP A 204 -23.74 4.23 -8.99
CA ASP A 204 -23.08 3.02 -9.50
C ASP A 204 -22.87 1.98 -8.39
N ILE A 205 -22.45 2.41 -7.21
CA ILE A 205 -22.25 1.54 -6.04
C ILE A 205 -23.57 1.01 -5.52
N LEU A 206 -24.63 1.83 -5.48
CA LEU A 206 -25.96 1.37 -5.07
C LEU A 206 -26.49 0.28 -6.00
N CYS A 207 -26.29 0.44 -7.32
CA CYS A 207 -26.62 -0.59 -8.30
C CYS A 207 -25.84 -1.88 -8.04
N LEU A 208 -24.54 -1.79 -7.76
CA LEU A 208 -23.71 -2.94 -7.43
C LEU A 208 -24.16 -3.63 -6.14
N LEU A 209 -24.50 -2.87 -5.08
CA LEU A 209 -25.00 -3.41 -3.82
C LEU A 209 -26.27 -4.27 -4.01
N ASN A 210 -27.14 -3.91 -4.96
CA ASN A 210 -28.35 -4.67 -5.26
C ASN A 210 -28.05 -6.09 -5.77
N PHE A 211 -26.92 -6.33 -6.44
CA PHE A 211 -26.52 -7.68 -6.81
C PHE A 211 -26.21 -8.54 -5.57
N PHE A 212 -25.69 -7.95 -4.48
CA PHE A 212 -25.27 -8.67 -3.27
C PHE A 212 -26.35 -8.69 -2.17
N GLN A 213 -27.64 -8.53 -2.50
CA GLN A 213 -28.72 -8.53 -1.51
C GLN A 213 -28.76 -9.83 -0.66
N LYS A 214 -28.49 -10.98 -1.28
CA LYS A 214 -28.51 -12.31 -0.63
C LYS A 214 -27.25 -12.66 0.18
N VAL A 215 -26.26 -11.76 0.24
CA VAL A 215 -24.99 -11.99 0.94
C VAL A 215 -25.06 -11.35 2.31
N ASP A 216 -24.72 -12.08 3.38
CA ASP A 216 -24.82 -11.57 4.74
C ASP A 216 -23.45 -11.05 5.25
N THR A 217 -23.37 -9.73 5.49
CA THR A 217 -22.17 -9.09 6.04
C THR A 217 -22.07 -9.16 7.56
N LYS A 218 -23.06 -9.73 8.27
CA LYS A 218 -23.01 -9.87 9.75
C LYS A 218 -21.87 -10.76 10.24
N ILE A 219 -21.45 -11.73 9.43
CA ILE A 219 -20.36 -12.66 9.76
C ILE A 219 -18.98 -12.01 9.52
N PHE A 220 -18.94 -10.81 8.93
CA PHE A 220 -17.69 -10.14 8.60
C PHE A 220 -16.87 -9.80 9.86
N ASN A 221 -15.61 -10.20 9.86
CA ASN A 221 -14.59 -9.70 10.77
C ASN A 221 -13.27 -9.50 10.02
N LEU A 222 -12.35 -8.72 10.59
CA LEU A 222 -11.05 -8.43 9.98
C LEU A 222 -10.22 -9.69 9.70
N ASN A 223 -10.37 -10.75 10.50
CA ASN A 223 -9.66 -12.01 10.31
C ASN A 223 -10.06 -12.73 9.01
N LEU A 224 -11.19 -12.39 8.39
CA LEU A 224 -11.54 -12.91 7.07
C LEU A 224 -10.56 -12.45 5.97
N LEU A 225 -9.94 -11.27 6.13
CA LEU A 225 -9.01 -10.70 5.15
C LEU A 225 -7.67 -11.45 5.08
N SER A 226 -7.33 -12.23 6.11
CA SER A 226 -6.10 -13.02 6.17
C SER A 226 -6.29 -14.49 5.77
N LYS A 227 -7.53 -14.94 5.53
CA LYS A 227 -7.80 -16.33 5.15
C LYS A 227 -7.20 -16.67 3.77
N PRO A 228 -6.57 -17.84 3.61
CA PRO A 228 -6.05 -18.29 2.32
C PRO A 228 -7.21 -18.74 1.42
N ILE A 229 -7.72 -17.83 0.60
CA ILE A 229 -8.89 -18.10 -0.25
C ILE A 229 -8.54 -18.33 -1.73
N PHE A 230 -7.27 -18.23 -2.14
CA PHE A 230 -6.89 -18.27 -3.55
C PHE A 230 -6.56 -19.69 -4.03
N ASN A 231 -7.43 -20.20 -4.89
CA ASN A 231 -7.27 -21.45 -5.63
C ASN A 231 -7.60 -21.21 -7.12
N ARG A 232 -7.55 -22.25 -7.96
CA ARG A 232 -7.85 -22.12 -9.40
C ARG A 232 -9.21 -21.47 -9.70
N LYS A 233 -10.23 -21.68 -8.86
CA LYS A 233 -11.58 -21.13 -9.04
C LYS A 233 -11.69 -19.67 -8.61
N THR A 234 -10.97 -19.26 -7.57
CA THR A 234 -11.04 -17.91 -6.99
C THR A 234 -9.95 -16.97 -7.51
N LEU A 235 -8.94 -17.49 -8.20
CA LEU A 235 -7.86 -16.70 -8.81
C LEU A 235 -8.37 -15.54 -9.69
N PRO A 236 -9.44 -15.70 -10.50
CA PRO A 236 -10.01 -14.58 -11.26
C PRO A 236 -10.50 -13.41 -10.40
N TRP A 237 -10.80 -13.63 -9.12
CA TRP A 237 -11.28 -12.63 -8.16
C TRP A 237 -10.15 -12.01 -7.32
N LYS A 238 -8.89 -12.44 -7.53
CA LYS A 238 -7.75 -12.00 -6.73
C LYS A 238 -7.54 -10.50 -6.75
N GLU A 239 -7.68 -9.88 -7.91
CA GLU A 239 -7.46 -8.44 -8.08
C GLU A 239 -8.48 -7.62 -7.28
N ILE A 240 -9.78 -7.88 -7.49
CA ILE A 240 -10.85 -7.18 -6.76
C ILE A 240 -10.79 -7.44 -5.26
N PHE A 241 -10.50 -8.68 -4.85
CA PHE A 241 -10.32 -9.02 -3.43
C PHE A 241 -9.16 -8.25 -2.80
N THR A 242 -8.02 -8.16 -3.49
CA THR A 242 -6.84 -7.43 -3.00
C THR A 242 -7.18 -5.95 -2.80
N LEU A 243 -7.96 -5.37 -3.72
CA LEU A 243 -8.42 -3.99 -3.61
C LEU A 243 -9.44 -3.81 -2.47
N SER A 244 -10.41 -4.73 -2.35
CA SER A 244 -11.36 -4.76 -1.23
C SER A 244 -10.64 -4.79 0.10
N LYS A 245 -9.63 -5.65 0.23
CA LYS A 245 -8.78 -5.75 1.42
C LYS A 245 -8.07 -4.43 1.72
N ALA A 246 -7.40 -3.84 0.73
CA ALA A 246 -6.72 -2.56 0.91
C ALA A 246 -7.69 -1.44 1.34
N ILE A 247 -8.88 -1.37 0.75
CA ILE A 247 -9.91 -0.39 1.13
C ILE A 247 -10.41 -0.62 2.56
N ILE A 248 -10.70 -1.88 2.93
CA ILE A 248 -11.22 -2.21 4.26
C ILE A 248 -10.16 -1.93 5.33
N GLU A 249 -8.94 -2.45 5.19
CA GLU A 249 -7.85 -2.27 6.17
C GLU A 249 -7.52 -0.78 6.38
N LYS A 250 -7.67 0.04 5.34
CA LYS A 250 -7.40 1.48 5.41
C LYS A 250 -8.61 2.31 5.86
N ASN A 251 -9.81 1.73 5.85
CA ASN A 251 -11.04 2.37 6.33
C ASN A 251 -11.34 2.11 7.81
N ASP A 252 -10.75 1.09 8.44
CA ASP A 252 -11.26 0.52 9.71
C ASP A 252 -10.92 1.31 10.99
N TYR A 253 -10.78 2.63 10.89
CA TYR A 253 -10.58 3.50 12.03
C TYR A 253 -11.77 4.45 12.17
N SER A 254 -12.90 3.89 12.60
CA SER A 254 -13.94 4.69 13.26
C SER A 254 -13.37 5.19 14.58
N TYR A 255 -13.21 6.50 14.69
CA TYR A 255 -12.70 7.16 15.89
C TYR A 255 -13.64 6.84 17.08
N GLU A 256 -13.15 6.09 18.07
CA GLU A 256 -13.96 5.58 19.20
C GLU A 256 -14.46 6.67 20.17
N ASN A 257 -14.12 7.95 19.98
CA ASN A 257 -14.54 9.03 20.88
C ASN A 257 -15.37 10.14 20.20
N GLY A 258 -15.85 9.94 18.98
CA GLY A 258 -16.74 10.90 18.32
C GLY A 258 -17.27 10.33 17.02
N ASN A 259 -18.58 10.44 16.80
CA ASN A 259 -19.36 9.88 15.68
C ASN A 259 -18.92 10.30 14.25
N LYS A 260 -17.70 10.80 14.07
CA LYS A 260 -17.17 11.34 12.82
C LYS A 260 -16.53 10.23 11.99
N LYS A 261 -16.99 10.12 10.73
CA LYS A 261 -16.55 9.10 9.78
C LYS A 261 -15.37 9.64 8.98
N ALA A 262 -14.28 8.89 8.98
CA ALA A 262 -13.09 9.17 8.20
C ALA A 262 -12.77 7.96 7.30
N PHE A 263 -12.33 8.23 6.08
CA PHE A 263 -11.84 7.23 5.16
C PHE A 263 -10.56 7.74 4.53
N SER A 264 -9.46 7.04 4.75
CA SER A 264 -8.17 7.42 4.18
C SER A 264 -7.49 6.24 3.54
N MET A 265 -6.53 6.53 2.67
CA MET A 265 -5.56 5.55 2.19
C MET A 265 -4.23 6.29 2.08
N ILE A 266 -3.52 6.32 3.21
CA ILE A 266 -2.24 7.01 3.32
C ILE A 266 -1.10 5.98 3.29
N PHE A 267 -0.01 6.36 2.64
CA PHE A 267 1.21 5.59 2.51
C PHE A 267 2.43 6.41 2.94
N TYR A 268 3.42 5.72 3.50
CA TYR A 268 4.66 6.34 3.95
C TYR A 268 5.70 6.30 2.82
N MET A 269 5.95 7.44 2.17
CA MET A 269 6.72 7.51 0.92
C MET A 269 8.12 6.91 1.01
N PRO A 270 8.93 7.12 2.06
CA PRO A 270 10.26 6.51 2.14
C PRO A 270 10.24 4.99 1.98
N LYS A 271 9.24 4.30 2.56
CA LYS A 271 9.10 2.85 2.44
C LYS A 271 8.60 2.41 1.06
N ILE A 272 7.70 3.19 0.45
CA ILE A 272 7.24 2.89 -0.92
C ILE A 272 8.40 3.07 -1.90
N TYR A 273 9.17 4.13 -1.74
CA TYR A 273 10.32 4.45 -2.58
C TYR A 273 11.38 3.35 -2.49
N GLU A 274 11.69 2.86 -1.29
CA GLU A 274 12.57 1.69 -1.10
C GLU A 274 12.08 0.48 -1.93
N LYS A 275 10.79 0.12 -1.83
CA LYS A 275 10.21 -0.96 -2.64
C LYS A 275 10.22 -0.68 -4.14
N TYR A 276 10.08 0.58 -4.54
CA TYR A 276 10.20 0.99 -5.94
C TYR A 276 11.63 0.80 -6.46
N ILE A 277 12.64 1.21 -5.69
CA ILE A 277 14.05 0.96 -6.01
C ILE A 277 14.34 -0.54 -6.05
N PHE A 278 13.79 -1.34 -5.14
CA PHE A 278 13.90 -2.79 -5.21
C PHE A 278 13.40 -3.35 -6.55
N TYR A 279 12.26 -2.85 -7.04
CA TYR A 279 11.73 -3.23 -8.35
C TYR A 279 12.70 -2.86 -9.48
N LEU A 280 13.28 -1.66 -9.46
CA LEU A 280 14.24 -1.23 -10.48
C LEU A 280 15.51 -2.10 -10.44
N LEU A 281 16.10 -2.31 -9.25
CA LEU A 281 17.29 -3.13 -9.04
C LEU A 281 17.07 -4.58 -9.51
N ARG A 282 15.91 -5.17 -9.19
CA ARG A 282 15.60 -6.54 -9.62
C ARG A 282 15.52 -6.68 -11.13
N ASN A 283 15.03 -5.65 -11.83
CA ASN A 283 14.92 -5.67 -13.29
C ASN A 283 16.22 -5.27 -14.00
N SER A 284 17.14 -4.57 -13.30
CA SER A 284 18.47 -4.29 -13.83
C SER A 284 19.41 -5.49 -13.68
N ILE A 285 19.28 -6.27 -12.60
CA ILE A 285 20.15 -7.41 -12.25
C ILE A 285 19.81 -8.70 -13.06
N ASN A 286 19.46 -8.59 -14.34
CA ASN A 286 19.20 -9.75 -15.20
C ASN A 286 20.48 -10.49 -15.66
N ILE A 287 21.58 -10.35 -14.90
CA ILE A 287 22.89 -10.95 -15.19
C ILE A 287 23.00 -12.26 -14.41
N LYS A 288 23.47 -13.33 -15.07
CA LYS A 288 23.70 -14.63 -14.42
C LYS A 288 24.63 -14.44 -13.20
N ASN A 289 24.24 -15.01 -12.07
CA ASN A 289 24.97 -15.03 -10.79
C ASN A 289 24.93 -13.73 -9.98
N MET A 290 23.95 -12.85 -10.17
CA MET A 290 23.71 -11.74 -9.26
C MET A 290 22.38 -11.90 -8.53
N ASP A 291 22.41 -11.63 -7.22
CA ASP A 291 21.25 -11.72 -6.33
C ASP A 291 21.13 -10.48 -5.44
N ILE A 292 19.96 -10.25 -4.87
CA ILE A 292 19.68 -9.10 -4.00
C ILE A 292 19.22 -9.61 -2.63
N ILE A 293 19.94 -9.24 -1.58
CA ILE A 293 19.45 -9.35 -0.20
C ILE A 293 18.74 -8.05 0.14
N TYR A 294 17.46 -8.15 0.48
CA TYR A 294 16.66 -7.03 0.96
C TYR A 294 16.78 -6.90 2.47
N GLN A 295 17.13 -5.72 2.97
CA GLN A 295 17.10 -5.38 4.39
C GLN A 295 17.94 -6.32 5.28
N ASP A 296 19.19 -6.60 4.89
CA ASP A 296 20.08 -7.46 5.66
C ASP A 296 20.24 -6.96 7.10
N ASN A 297 20.22 -7.85 8.07
CA ASN A 297 20.33 -7.54 9.49
C ASN A 297 21.38 -8.41 10.20
N SER A 298 22.30 -8.99 9.42
CA SER A 298 23.29 -9.94 9.91
C SER A 298 24.41 -9.26 10.70
N GLN A 299 24.69 -7.99 10.42
CA GLN A 299 25.81 -7.26 11.03
C GLN A 299 25.36 -6.37 12.19
N LYS A 300 26.18 -6.36 13.25
CA LYS A 300 26.06 -5.45 14.40
C LYS A 300 27.25 -4.50 14.44
N LEU A 301 26.99 -3.26 14.81
CA LEU A 301 28.01 -2.22 14.85
C LEU A 301 28.88 -2.31 16.09
N LEU A 302 28.27 -2.55 17.26
CA LEU A 302 28.94 -2.46 18.55
C LEU A 302 28.89 -3.79 19.29
N ILE A 303 29.89 -4.04 20.12
CA ILE A 303 29.92 -5.14 21.09
C ILE A 303 30.19 -4.50 22.45
N ASN A 304 29.30 -4.74 23.41
CA ASN A 304 29.50 -4.30 24.79
C ASN A 304 30.63 -5.12 25.42
N GLN A 305 31.67 -4.46 25.91
CA GLN A 305 32.87 -5.13 26.41
C GLN A 305 32.65 -5.90 27.72
N GLU A 306 31.72 -5.46 28.56
CA GLU A 306 31.44 -6.09 29.86
C GLU A 306 30.57 -7.35 29.71
N THR A 307 29.60 -7.29 28.79
CA THR A 307 28.58 -8.35 28.62
C THR A 307 28.81 -9.22 27.39
N GLY A 308 29.70 -8.83 26.48
CA GLY A 308 29.91 -9.46 25.18
C GLY A 308 28.72 -9.31 24.21
N LYS A 309 27.67 -8.57 24.58
CA LYS A 309 26.44 -8.46 23.78
C LYS A 309 26.63 -7.52 22.61
N GLU A 310 26.14 -7.92 21.46
CA GLU A 310 26.14 -7.07 20.27
C GLU A 310 24.98 -6.06 20.30
N HIS A 311 25.28 -4.82 19.92
CA HIS A 311 24.36 -3.70 19.91
C HIS A 311 24.37 -2.98 18.56
N ILE A 312 23.23 -2.34 18.24
CA ILE A 312 22.99 -1.56 17.02
C ILE A 312 23.10 -2.43 15.75
N THR A 313 21.96 -2.86 15.24
CA THR A 313 21.89 -3.60 13.97
C THR A 313 22.13 -2.66 12.80
N LEU A 314 23.10 -2.99 11.95
CA LEU A 314 23.24 -2.34 10.66
C LEU A 314 22.24 -2.96 9.69
N LYS A 315 21.44 -2.11 9.06
CA LYS A 315 20.38 -2.54 8.16
C LYS A 315 20.41 -1.75 6.84
N PRO A 316 21.34 -2.06 5.92
CA PRO A 316 21.28 -1.50 4.58
C PRO A 316 19.99 -1.94 3.87
N ASP A 317 19.43 -1.10 3.01
CA ASP A 317 18.21 -1.45 2.29
C ASP A 317 18.44 -2.62 1.32
N PHE A 318 19.59 -2.63 0.62
CA PHE A 318 19.95 -3.70 -0.30
C PHE A 318 21.45 -4.05 -0.22
N ILE A 319 21.73 -5.34 -0.33
CA ILE A 319 23.07 -5.86 -0.62
C ILE A 319 22.99 -6.66 -1.91
N ILE A 320 23.80 -6.29 -2.89
CA ILE A 320 23.92 -7.01 -4.15
C ILE A 320 25.03 -8.05 -4.00
N LEU A 321 24.70 -9.29 -4.32
CA LEU A 321 25.63 -10.41 -4.34
C LEU A 321 26.10 -10.65 -5.78
N ASN A 322 27.37 -10.98 -5.95
CA ASN A 322 27.92 -11.53 -7.18
C ASN A 322 28.50 -12.91 -6.85
N LYS A 323 27.97 -13.97 -7.46
CA LYS A 323 28.30 -15.37 -7.14
C LYS A 323 28.19 -15.66 -5.63
N ASN A 324 27.10 -15.21 -5.01
CA ASN A 324 26.83 -15.30 -3.56
C ASN A 324 27.79 -14.50 -2.65
N ILE A 325 28.66 -13.67 -3.20
CA ILE A 325 29.58 -12.83 -2.43
C ILE A 325 29.06 -11.39 -2.42
N PRO A 326 28.92 -10.73 -1.25
CA PRO A 326 28.53 -9.33 -1.17
C PRO A 326 29.48 -8.44 -1.97
N TYR A 327 28.91 -7.68 -2.91
CA TYR A 327 29.65 -6.88 -3.88
C TYR A 327 29.38 -5.38 -3.75
N LEU A 328 28.14 -5.01 -3.45
CA LEU A 328 27.67 -3.62 -3.45
C LEU A 328 26.57 -3.43 -2.41
N ILE A 329 26.65 -2.34 -1.64
CA ILE A 329 25.57 -1.88 -0.76
C ILE A 329 24.81 -0.76 -1.44
N VAL A 330 23.48 -0.80 -1.34
CA VAL A 330 22.60 0.26 -1.82
C VAL A 330 21.65 0.67 -0.70
N ASP A 331 21.47 1.97 -0.51
CA ASP A 331 20.54 2.56 0.44
C ASP A 331 19.73 3.65 -0.27
N ALA A 332 18.40 3.59 -0.15
CA ALA A 332 17.47 4.44 -0.89
C ALA A 332 16.85 5.48 0.04
N LYS A 333 16.94 6.75 -0.33
CA LYS A 333 16.46 7.87 0.47
C LYS A 333 15.45 8.71 -0.30
N TRP A 334 14.27 8.89 0.29
CA TRP A 334 13.25 9.79 -0.23
C TRP A 334 13.44 11.21 0.33
N LYS A 335 14.33 12.00 -0.30
CA LYS A 335 14.59 13.42 0.01
C LYS A 335 15.42 14.07 -1.10
N ASN A 336 15.46 15.41 -1.13
CA ASN A 336 16.07 16.17 -2.23
C ASN A 336 17.59 16.10 -2.29
N SER A 337 18.24 15.98 -1.14
CA SER A 337 19.69 16.02 -1.06
C SER A 337 20.18 15.04 -0.02
N TYR A 338 21.40 14.57 -0.21
CA TYR A 338 22.10 13.84 0.84
C TYR A 338 22.35 14.75 2.04
N SER A 339 22.48 14.14 3.21
CA SER A 339 22.98 14.77 4.43
C SER A 339 24.23 14.06 4.91
N GLN A 340 24.99 14.73 5.78
CA GLN A 340 26.17 14.15 6.42
C GLN A 340 25.86 12.80 7.10
N ASN A 341 24.68 12.66 7.69
CA ASN A 341 24.23 11.41 8.29
C ASN A 341 24.08 10.26 7.28
N ASP A 342 23.66 10.51 6.03
CA ASP A 342 23.58 9.44 5.04
C ASP A 342 24.98 8.97 4.63
N ILE A 343 25.92 9.91 4.52
CA ILE A 343 27.32 9.60 4.18
C ILE A 343 27.94 8.77 5.31
N TYR A 344 27.70 9.16 6.57
CA TYR A 344 28.11 8.37 7.73
C TYR A 344 27.45 6.99 7.77
N GLN A 345 26.19 6.87 7.37
CA GLN A 345 25.50 5.59 7.29
C GLN A 345 26.17 4.66 6.27
N ILE A 346 26.41 5.13 5.04
CA ILE A 346 27.12 4.34 4.02
C ILE A 346 28.56 4.03 4.44
N TYR A 347 29.27 5.00 5.01
CA TYR A 347 30.62 4.79 5.53
C TYR A 347 30.64 3.66 6.57
N THR A 348 29.66 3.66 7.48
CA THR A 348 29.51 2.62 8.51
C THR A 348 29.24 1.25 7.90
N TYR A 349 28.44 1.18 6.84
CA TYR A 349 28.25 -0.08 6.12
C TYR A 349 29.54 -0.52 5.43
N LEU A 350 30.20 0.35 4.69
CA LEU A 350 31.45 0.01 4.01
C LEU A 350 32.57 -0.37 4.98
N SER A 351 32.60 0.18 6.19
CA SER A 351 33.60 -0.20 7.19
C SER A 351 33.33 -1.56 7.81
N LYS A 352 32.06 -1.94 8.02
CA LYS A 352 31.71 -3.24 8.61
C LYS A 352 31.71 -4.37 7.58
N TYR A 353 31.28 -4.11 6.35
CA TYR A 353 31.28 -5.11 5.27
C TYR A 353 32.61 -5.06 4.52
N GLU A 354 33.62 -5.77 5.02
CA GLU A 354 35.00 -5.72 4.52
C GLU A 354 35.11 -6.02 3.02
N ASN A 355 34.41 -7.05 2.55
CA ASN A 355 34.43 -7.52 1.15
C ASN A 355 33.78 -6.55 0.15
N ILE A 356 32.99 -5.58 0.63
CA ILE A 356 32.24 -4.65 -0.22
C ILE A 356 33.07 -3.40 -0.46
N LYS A 357 33.35 -3.09 -1.73
CA LYS A 357 34.14 -1.90 -2.14
C LYS A 357 33.31 -0.74 -2.65
N LYS A 358 32.00 -0.94 -2.87
CA LYS A 358 31.10 0.06 -3.45
C LYS A 358 29.88 0.25 -2.57
N GLY A 359 29.52 1.49 -2.31
CA GLY A 359 28.28 1.89 -1.66
C GLY A 359 27.55 2.93 -2.52
N ILE A 360 26.25 2.78 -2.69
CA ILE A 360 25.43 3.70 -3.49
C ILE A 360 24.29 4.23 -2.63
N LEU A 361 24.16 5.56 -2.57
CA LEU A 361 22.96 6.23 -2.10
C LEU A 361 22.08 6.57 -3.29
N ILE A 362 20.83 6.12 -3.28
CA ILE A 362 19.86 6.39 -4.33
C ILE A 362 18.85 7.43 -3.84
N PHE A 363 18.76 8.55 -4.53
CA PHE A 363 17.80 9.63 -4.30
C PHE A 363 16.88 9.77 -5.51
N PRO A 364 15.61 10.19 -5.32
CA PRO A 364 14.79 10.62 -6.44
C PRO A 364 15.32 11.95 -6.99
N LYS A 365 15.21 12.14 -8.30
CA LYS A 365 15.55 13.39 -8.97
C LYS A 365 14.42 14.41 -8.78
N PHE A 366 14.70 15.55 -8.14
CA PHE A 366 13.71 16.62 -7.93
C PHE A 366 14.06 17.90 -8.69
N SER A 367 15.28 18.04 -9.20
CA SER A 367 15.74 19.17 -10.01
C SER A 367 16.49 18.65 -11.23
N GLU A 368 16.50 19.40 -12.34
CA GLU A 368 17.35 19.08 -13.49
C GLU A 368 18.84 19.15 -13.16
N GLU A 369 19.20 19.98 -12.18
CA GLU A 369 20.56 20.19 -11.69
C GLU A 369 21.11 19.02 -10.88
N ASP A 370 20.24 18.13 -10.39
CA ASP A 370 20.64 16.93 -9.67
C ASP A 370 21.46 16.02 -10.60
N LYS A 371 22.73 15.82 -10.22
CA LYS A 371 23.72 15.03 -10.95
C LYS A 371 24.33 13.98 -10.04
N ASP A 372 24.66 12.83 -10.63
CA ASP A 372 25.36 11.78 -9.92
C ASP A 372 26.72 12.27 -9.41
N ILE A 373 27.07 11.88 -8.18
CA ILE A 373 28.32 12.28 -7.52
C ILE A 373 29.14 11.03 -7.21
N PHE A 374 30.43 11.07 -7.49
CA PHE A 374 31.35 9.96 -7.29
C PHE A 374 32.46 10.38 -6.32
N TRP A 375 32.57 9.65 -5.21
CA TRP A 375 33.60 9.87 -4.20
C TRP A 375 34.35 8.59 -3.89
N THR A 376 35.56 8.77 -3.37
CA THR A 376 36.42 7.70 -2.87
C THR A 376 36.71 7.94 -1.40
N VAL A 377 36.68 6.88 -0.61
CA VAL A 377 37.06 6.88 0.80
C VAL A 377 38.04 5.76 1.06
N ASN A 378 39.06 6.02 1.87
CA ASN A 378 40.02 5.02 2.30
C ASN A 378 39.59 4.47 3.67
N ILE A 379 39.30 3.18 3.73
CA ILE A 379 38.91 2.48 4.97
C ILE A 379 39.88 1.31 5.15
N ASN A 380 40.60 1.28 6.27
CA ASN A 380 41.59 0.23 6.59
C ASN A 380 42.61 0.01 5.45
N ASN A 381 43.14 1.09 4.87
CA ASN A 381 44.04 1.08 3.70
C ASN A 381 43.45 0.49 2.41
N ILE A 382 42.13 0.27 2.35
CA ILE A 382 41.41 -0.15 1.16
C ILE A 382 40.62 1.03 0.61
N SER A 383 40.86 1.36 -0.65
CA SER A 383 40.06 2.35 -1.38
C SER A 383 38.68 1.78 -1.70
N LYS A 384 37.63 2.48 -1.25
CA LYS A 384 36.22 2.16 -1.47
C LYS A 384 35.51 3.34 -2.10
N ASN A 385 34.49 3.07 -2.91
CA ASN A 385 33.75 4.08 -3.67
C ASN A 385 32.38 4.33 -3.03
N ILE A 386 32.01 5.60 -2.93
CA ILE A 386 30.67 6.05 -2.56
C ILE A 386 30.09 6.81 -3.75
N THR A 387 28.93 6.38 -4.23
CA THR A 387 28.22 7.06 -5.31
C THR A 387 26.88 7.57 -4.81
N ILE A 388 26.56 8.82 -5.12
CA ILE A 388 25.22 9.37 -4.98
C ILE A 388 24.60 9.32 -6.36
N LYS A 389 23.45 8.64 -6.48
CA LYS A 389 22.74 8.48 -7.73
C LYS A 389 21.33 9.07 -7.64
N TYR A 390 20.97 9.88 -8.62
CA TYR A 390 19.64 10.46 -8.72
C TYR A 390 18.83 9.73 -9.80
N ILE A 391 17.65 9.24 -9.43
CA ILE A 391 16.77 8.44 -10.29
C ILE A 391 15.62 9.31 -10.77
N ASN A 392 15.46 9.43 -12.09
CA ASN A 392 14.26 10.05 -12.67
C ASN A 392 13.07 9.06 -12.57
N ILE A 393 12.05 9.45 -11.81
CA ILE A 393 10.84 8.63 -11.61
C ILE A 393 10.00 8.52 -12.90
N GLN A 394 10.14 9.48 -13.82
CA GLN A 394 9.36 9.55 -15.05
C GLN A 394 9.77 8.45 -16.06
N ASP A 395 11.05 8.11 -16.13
CA ASP A 395 11.62 7.20 -17.14
C ASP A 395 12.27 5.98 -16.50
N PHE A 396 11.44 5.06 -16.00
CA PHE A 396 11.95 3.87 -15.32
C PHE A 396 12.71 2.91 -16.24
N GLU A 397 12.45 2.90 -17.55
CA GLU A 397 13.16 2.02 -18.50
C GLU A 397 14.60 2.46 -18.66
N HIS A 398 14.79 3.77 -18.87
CA HIS A 398 16.12 4.38 -18.83
C HIS A 398 16.81 4.12 -17.49
N GLU A 399 16.11 4.23 -16.36
CA GLU A 399 16.73 4.02 -15.04
C GLU A 399 17.11 2.56 -14.77
N ILE A 400 16.37 1.59 -15.31
CA ILE A 400 16.79 0.19 -15.28
C ILE A 400 18.11 0.02 -16.05
N LEU A 401 18.27 0.67 -17.20
CA LEU A 401 19.52 0.65 -17.96
C LEU A 401 20.65 1.41 -17.23
N SER A 402 20.35 2.55 -16.63
CA SER A 402 21.31 3.37 -15.88
C SER A 402 21.85 2.61 -14.66
N LEU A 403 21.02 1.81 -13.99
CA LEU A 403 21.41 0.98 -12.86
C LEU A 403 22.22 -0.25 -13.30
N LYS A 404 21.98 -0.79 -14.50
CA LYS A 404 22.77 -1.93 -15.03
C LYS A 404 24.27 -1.62 -15.12
N VAL A 405 24.62 -0.38 -15.46
CA VAL A 405 26.03 0.05 -15.58
C VAL A 405 26.77 0.05 -14.23
N LEU A 406 26.05 0.01 -13.10
CA LEU A 406 26.65 0.04 -11.77
C LEU A 406 27.09 -1.34 -11.26
N PHE A 407 26.62 -2.43 -11.90
CA PHE A 407 26.96 -3.80 -11.54
C PHE A 407 28.10 -4.33 -12.41
#